data_AF-A0A450WG62-F1
#
_entry.id   AF-A0A450WG62-F1
#
_cell.length_a   1.000
_cell.length_b   1.000
_cell.length_c   1.000
_cell.angle_alpha   90.00
_cell.angle_beta   90.00
_cell.angle_gamma   90.00
#
_symmetry.space_group_name_H-M   'P 1'
#
loop_
_entity.id
_entity.type
_entity.pdbx_description
1 polymer ?
#
loop_
_entity_poly.entity_id
_entity_poly.type
_entity_poly.pdbx_seq_one_letter_code
_entity_poly.pdbx_strand_id
1 'polypeptide(L)' 'MTTATVDEILGSALRQSEADRARIAKALITSLDTPVDRENELAWQQEIEKRLHEIDTGAVTCLPWEEVRERLYRNAHVQR' A
#
# COMPACT_ATOMS: atom_id res chain seq x y z
N MET A 1 -7.07 32.75 10.93
CA MET A 1 -7.36 31.33 11.18
C MET A 1 -6.23 30.79 12.03
N THR A 2 -6.53 30.26 13.22
CA THR A 2 -5.50 29.67 14.10
C THR A 2 -5.27 28.24 13.66
N THR A 3 -4.08 27.94 13.17
CA THR A 3 -3.69 26.56 12.81
C THR A 3 -3.31 25.79 14.06
N ALA A 4 -3.96 24.65 14.30
CA ALA A 4 -3.58 23.71 15.34
C ALA A 4 -2.21 23.08 15.02
N THR A 5 -1.45 22.77 16.06
CA THR A 5 -0.17 22.05 15.95
C THR A 5 -0.38 20.58 15.57
N VAL A 6 0.65 19.91 15.05
CA VAL A 6 0.58 18.49 14.68
C VAL A 6 0.20 17.61 15.88
N ASP A 7 0.76 17.88 17.06
CA ASP A 7 0.49 17.11 18.27
C ASP A 7 -0.96 17.27 18.75
N GLU A 8 -1.54 18.46 18.61
CA GLU A 8 -2.96 18.71 18.93
C GLU A 8 -3.89 17.96 17.98
N ILE A 9 -3.57 17.95 16.68
CA ILE A 9 -4.34 17.21 15.67
C ILE A 9 -4.24 15.71 15.92
N LEU A 10 -3.03 15.20 16.16
CA LEU A 10 -2.80 13.78 16.44
C LEU A 10 -3.52 13.36 17.72
N GLY A 11 -3.40 14.14 18.79
CA GLY A 11 -4.10 13.88 20.05
C GLY A 11 -5.61 13.85 19.87
N SER A 12 -6.18 14.75 19.06
CA SER A 12 -7.61 14.76 18.75
C SER A 12 -8.04 13.53 17.93
N ALA A 13 -7.25 13.14 16.92
CA ALA A 13 -7.51 11.98 16.09
C ALA A 13 -7.48 10.68 16.93
N LEU A 14 -6.51 10.52 17.83
CA LEU A 14 -6.36 9.31 18.65
C LEU A 14 -7.51 9.12 19.65
N ARG A 15 -8.23 10.18 20.03
CA ARG A 15 -9.42 10.11 20.90
C ARG A 15 -10.71 9.68 20.18
N GLN A 16 -10.69 9.58 18.85
CA GLN A 16 -11.86 9.17 18.07
C GLN A 16 -12.14 7.67 18.19
N SER A 17 -13.32 7.25 17.74
CA SER A 17 -13.67 5.83 17.59
C SER A 17 -12.71 5.11 16.64
N GLU A 18 -12.61 3.78 16.72
CA GLU A 18 -11.76 3.00 15.82
C GLU A 18 -12.09 3.25 14.34
N ALA A 19 -13.37 3.29 13.99
CA ALA A 19 -13.84 3.55 12.64
C ALA A 19 -13.42 4.95 12.15
N ASP A 20 -13.54 5.97 12.99
CA ASP A 20 -13.16 7.34 12.62
C ASP A 20 -11.64 7.50 12.52
N ARG A 21 -10.87 6.85 13.39
CA ARG A 21 -9.41 6.80 13.26
C ARG A 21 -8.99 6.16 11.93
N ALA A 22 -9.62 5.04 11.55
CA ALA A 22 -9.35 4.40 10.26
C ALA A 22 -9.71 5.31 9.08
N ARG A 23 -10.82 6.04 9.17
CA ARG A 23 -11.23 7.02 8.16
C ARG A 23 -10.22 8.17 8.05
N ILE A 24 -9.75 8.72 9.16
CA ILE A 24 -8.74 9.79 9.20
C ILE A 24 -7.43 9.29 8.60
N ALA A 25 -6.96 8.11 9.01
CA ALA A 25 -5.74 7.50 8.49
C ALA A 25 -5.81 7.32 6.96
N LYS A 26 -6.94 6.78 6.45
CA LYS A 26 -7.17 6.65 5.01
C LYS A 26 -7.10 7.99 4.30
N ALA A 27 -7.80 9.02 4.81
CA ALA A 27 -7.81 10.34 4.19
C ALA A 27 -6.40 10.97 4.16
N LEU A 28 -5.62 10.81 5.23
CA LEU A 28 -4.24 11.27 5.29
C LEU A 28 -3.35 10.53 4.29
N ILE A 29 -3.41 9.21 4.23
CA ILE A 29 -2.64 8.42 3.25
C ILE A 29 -3.00 8.85 1.82
N THR A 30 -4.30 8.95 1.50
CA THR A 30 -4.75 9.43 0.19
C THR A 30 -4.28 10.85 -0.13
N SER A 31 -4.17 11.73 0.88
CA SER A 31 -3.64 13.08 0.65
C SER A 31 -2.14 13.11 0.31
N LEU A 32 -1.41 12.03 0.64
CA LEU A 32 0.00 11.86 0.31
C LEU A 32 0.20 11.21 -1.07
N ASP A 33 -0.85 10.64 -1.66
CA ASP A 33 -0.78 10.09 -3.01
C ASP A 33 -0.51 11.24 -3.98
N THR A 34 0.75 11.40 -4.35
CA THR A 34 1.15 12.31 -5.42
C THR A 34 0.56 11.81 -6.74
N PRO A 35 0.22 12.71 -7.68
CA PRO A 35 -0.15 12.29 -9.03
C PRO A 35 0.89 11.30 -9.55
N VAL A 36 0.44 10.08 -9.89
CA VAL A 36 1.33 9.09 -10.47
C VAL A 36 1.83 9.66 -11.79
N ASP A 37 3.16 9.76 -11.90
CA ASP A 37 3.78 10.18 -13.15
C ASP A 37 3.29 9.24 -14.27
N ARG A 38 2.87 9.80 -15.39
CA ARG A 38 2.43 9.03 -16.56
C ARG A 38 3.52 8.04 -17.00
N GLU A 39 4.79 8.38 -16.81
CA GLU A 39 5.91 7.49 -17.09
C GLU A 39 5.92 6.27 -16.16
N ASN A 40 5.61 6.46 -14.87
CA ASN A 40 5.50 5.35 -13.92
C ASN A 40 4.33 4.43 -14.29
N GLU A 41 3.17 4.98 -14.61
CA GLU A 41 2.00 4.20 -15.03
C GLU A 41 2.32 3.34 -16.26
N LEU A 42 2.97 3.94 -17.26
CA LEU A 42 3.38 3.24 -18.49
C LEU A 42 4.40 2.13 -18.19
N ALA A 43 5.40 2.40 -17.35
CA ALA A 43 6.40 1.40 -16.96
C ALA A 43 5.76 0.22 -16.22
N TRP A 44 4.78 0.48 -15.35
CA TRP A 44 4.01 -0.57 -14.67
C TRP A 44 3.18 -1.40 -15.64
N GLN A 45 2.50 -0.75 -16.60
CA GLN A 45 1.74 -1.47 -17.63
C GLN A 45 2.64 -2.41 -18.45
N GLN A 46 3.79 -1.91 -18.90
CA GLN A 46 4.76 -2.70 -19.66
C GLN A 46 5.28 -3.92 -18.86
N GLU A 47 5.57 -3.73 -17.57
CA GLU A 47 6.03 -4.82 -16.71
C GLU A 47 4.93 -5.87 -16.48
N ILE A 48 3.66 -5.45 -16.34
CA ILE A 48 2.52 -6.39 -16.23
C ILE A 48 2.38 -7.21 -17.52
N GLU A 49 2.39 -6.56 -18.68
CA GLU A 49 2.28 -7.24 -19.98
C GLU A 49 3.43 -8.24 -20.17
N LYS A 50 4.66 -7.84 -19.83
CA LYS A 50 5.83 -8.71 -19.87
C LYS A 50 5.67 -9.93 -18.95
N ARG A 51 5.27 -9.74 -17.69
CA ARG A 51 5.12 -10.86 -16.73
C ARG A 51 4.02 -11.83 -17.11
N LEU A 52 2.90 -11.32 -17.64
CA LEU A 52 1.84 -12.17 -18.17
C LEU A 52 2.37 -13.04 -19.32
N HIS A 53 3.10 -12.44 -20.26
CA HIS A 53 3.71 -13.19 -21.35
C HIS A 53 4.71 -14.26 -20.87
N GLU A 54 5.56 -13.93 -19.91
CA GLU A 54 6.50 -14.89 -19.31
C GLU A 54 5.78 -16.08 -18.64
N ILE A 55 4.65 -15.83 -17.97
CA ILE A 55 3.81 -16.88 -17.37
C ILE A 55 3.14 -17.72 -18.45
N ASP A 56 2.49 -17.09 -19.43
CA ASP A 56 1.75 -17.76 -20.49
C ASP A 56 2.65 -18.65 -21.37
N THR A 57 3.90 -18.22 -21.59
CA THR A 57 4.89 -18.98 -22.35
C THR A 57 5.64 -20.02 -21.52
N GLY A 58 5.46 -20.02 -20.19
CA GLY A 58 6.22 -20.87 -19.28
C GLY A 58 7.71 -20.50 -19.18
N ALA A 59 8.08 -19.28 -19.59
CA ALA A 59 9.44 -18.76 -19.45
C ALA A 59 9.86 -18.60 -17.98
N VAL A 60 8.88 -18.52 -17.07
CA VAL A 60 9.10 -18.49 -15.62
C VAL A 60 8.33 -19.61 -14.91
N THR A 61 8.87 -20.08 -13.79
CA THR A 61 8.15 -20.98 -12.88
C THR A 61 7.50 -20.15 -11.77
N CYS A 62 6.17 -20.17 -11.71
CA CYS A 62 5.44 -19.50 -10.64
C CYS A 62 5.56 -20.25 -9.30
N LEU A 63 5.53 -19.50 -8.21
CA LEU A 63 5.39 -20.04 -6.86
C LEU A 63 3.90 -20.05 -6.45
N PRO A 64 3.42 -21.08 -5.75
CA PRO A 64 2.08 -21.07 -5.17
C PRO A 64 1.89 -19.86 -4.23
N TRP A 65 0.69 -19.27 -4.25
CA TRP A 65 0.38 -18.09 -3.45
C TRP A 65 0.58 -18.34 -1.95
N GLU A 66 0.23 -19.53 -1.47
CA GLU A 66 0.39 -19.95 -0.09
C GLU A 66 1.85 -19.82 0.34
N GLU A 67 2.79 -20.25 -0.49
CA GLU A 67 4.22 -20.15 -0.19
C GLU A 67 4.71 -18.70 -0.12
N VAL A 68 4.27 -17.87 -1.08
CA VAL A 68 4.58 -16.43 -1.09
C VAL A 68 4.03 -15.75 0.16
N ARG A 69 2.77 -16.03 0.51
CA ARG A 69 2.09 -15.48 1.67
C ARG A 69 2.78 -15.87 2.98
N GLU A 70 3.14 -17.15 3.16
CA GLU A 70 3.88 -17.58 4.35
C GLU A 70 5.24 -16.88 4.48
N ARG A 71 5.96 -16.69 3.35
CA ARG A 71 7.22 -15.92 3.35
C ARG A 71 6.99 -14.46 3.76
N LEU A 72 5.94 -13.82 3.27
CA LEU A 72 5.58 -12.44 3.64
C LEU A 72 5.28 -12.31 5.13
N TYR A 73 4.49 -13.23 5.70
CA TYR A 73 4.17 -13.21 7.12
C TYR A 73 5.35 -13.54 8.03
N ARG A 74 6.31 -14.36 7.58
CA ARG A 74 7.57 -14.56 8.31
C ARG A 74 8.44 -13.31 8.35
N ASN A 75 8.47 -12.53 7.26
CA ASN A 75 9.37 -11.40 7.10
C ASN A 75 8.80 -10.08 7.63
N ALA A 76 7.49 -9.91 7.59
CA ALA A 76 6.84 -8.86 8.32
C ALA A 76 6.87 -9.28 9.80
N HIS A 77 7.62 -8.59 10.66
CA HIS A 77 7.54 -8.77 12.12
C HIS A 77 6.15 -8.35 12.64
N VAL A 78 5.09 -8.98 12.17
CA VAL A 78 3.74 -8.90 12.71
C VAL A 78 3.70 -9.95 13.81
N GLN A 79 4.38 -9.66 14.91
CA GLN A 79 3.97 -10.26 16.19
C GLN A 79 2.55 -9.75 16.43
N ARG A 80 1.60 -10.68 16.34
CA ARG A 80 0.20 -10.42 16.68
C ARG A 80 0.06 -10.11 18.15
#